data_AF-A0A6V8DN60-F1
#
_entry.id   AF-A0A6V8DN60-F1
#
_cell.length_a   1.000
_cell.length_b   1.000
_cell.length_c   1.000
_cell.angle_alpha   90.00
_cell.angle_beta   90.00
_cell.angle_gamma   90.00
#
_symmetry.space_group_name_H-M   'P 1'
#
loop_
_entity.id
_entity.type
_entity.pdbx_description
1 polymer ?
#
loop_
_entity_poly.entity_id
_entity_poly.type
_entity_poly.pdbx_seq_one_letter_code
_entity_poly.pdbx_strand_id
1 'polypeptide(L)'
;MIFGLLSLPISIIGAVLLRLRKSPGIFICTISLGSLGICFMFEGFLIMIMGPSAVVGALYVLLGISSTRRIRPLNSASFRTWFEGRSSINDSGLGDEEVMAICPHCSSILAVIPSLLDESDACPECDGNLVL
;
A
#
# COMPACT_ATOMS: atom_id res chain seq x y z
N MET A 1 -15.24 -2.21 23.94
CA MET A 1 -14.01 -1.89 24.72
C MET A 1 -12.94 -2.98 24.70
N ILE A 2 -13.25 -4.27 24.94
CA ILE A 2 -12.24 -5.36 24.99
C ILE A 2 -11.50 -5.54 23.65
N PHE A 3 -12.21 -5.49 22.52
CA PHE A 3 -11.61 -5.56 21.18
C PHE A 3 -10.70 -4.36 20.86
N GLY A 4 -11.00 -3.18 21.40
CA GLY A 4 -10.16 -1.98 21.27
C GLY A 4 -8.83 -2.11 22.02
N LEU A 5 -8.84 -2.74 23.19
CA LEU A 5 -7.64 -2.91 24.01
C LEU A 5 -6.64 -3.89 23.39
N LEU A 6 -7.13 -4.93 22.70
CA LEU A 6 -6.30 -5.92 22.01
C LEU A 6 -5.85 -5.45 20.61
N SER A 7 -6.66 -4.67 19.91
CA SER A 7 -6.32 -4.16 18.56
C SER A 7 -5.27 -3.07 18.56
N LEU A 8 -5.13 -2.31 19.65
CA LEU A 8 -4.10 -1.28 19.83
C LEU A 8 -2.66 -1.85 19.80
N PRO A 9 -2.28 -2.81 20.68
CA PRO A 9 -0.93 -3.36 20.64
C PRO A 9 -0.65 -4.10 19.34
N ILE A 10 -1.65 -4.78 18.75
CA ILE A 10 -1.51 -5.46 17.45
C ILE A 10 -1.26 -4.43 16.33
N SER A 11 -1.94 -3.29 16.33
CA SER A 11 -1.69 -2.22 15.35
C SER A 11 -0.33 -1.56 15.55
N ILE A 12 0.13 -1.39 16.79
CA ILE A 12 1.47 -0.86 17.08
C ILE A 12 2.54 -1.85 16.57
N ILE A 13 2.39 -3.14 16.86
CA ILE A 13 3.29 -4.19 16.39
C ILE A 13 3.29 -4.23 14.85
N GLY A 14 2.11 -4.17 14.23
CA GLY A 14 1.98 -4.09 12.77
C GLY A 14 2.71 -2.88 12.19
N ALA A 15 2.52 -1.69 12.78
CA ALA A 15 3.19 -0.46 12.35
C ALA A 15 4.73 -0.54 12.51
N VAL A 16 5.21 -1.15 13.59
CA VAL A 16 6.64 -1.40 13.81
C VAL A 16 7.17 -2.39 12.77
N LEU A 17 6.46 -3.49 12.50
CA LEU A 17 6.86 -4.47 11.48
C LEU A 17 6.84 -3.91 10.06
N LEU A 18 5.92 -2.99 9.76
CA LEU A 18 5.92 -2.21 8.52
C LEU A 18 7.17 -1.31 8.42
N ARG A 19 7.54 -0.61 9.49
CA ARG A 19 8.78 0.20 9.52
C ARG A 19 10.04 -0.66 9.39
N LEU A 20 10.03 -1.85 9.97
CA LEU A 20 11.13 -2.82 9.88
C LEU A 20 11.13 -3.62 8.56
N ARG A 21 10.21 -3.32 7.63
CA ARG A 21 10.08 -3.99 6.33
C ARG A 21 10.07 -5.52 6.44
N LYS A 22 9.38 -6.06 7.45
CA LYS A 22 9.22 -7.51 7.62
C LYS A 22 7.99 -8.01 6.88
N SER A 23 8.12 -9.09 6.12
CA SER A 23 7.03 -9.73 5.36
C SER A 23 5.72 -9.95 6.14
N PRO A 24 5.69 -10.36 7.43
CA PRO A 24 4.43 -10.46 8.18
C PRO A 24 3.74 -9.11 8.47
N GLY A 25 4.42 -7.98 8.31
CA GLY A 25 3.90 -6.65 8.62
C GLY A 25 2.66 -6.27 7.80
N ILE A 26 2.66 -6.54 6.49
CA ILE A 26 1.51 -6.25 5.62
C ILE A 26 0.30 -7.09 6.05
N PHE A 27 0.52 -8.36 6.34
CA PHE A 27 -0.54 -9.29 6.73
C PHE A 27 -1.18 -8.89 8.07
N ILE A 28 -0.36 -8.60 9.09
CA ILE A 28 -0.83 -8.18 10.42
C ILE A 28 -1.58 -6.86 10.34
N CYS A 29 -1.08 -5.88 9.59
CA CYS A 29 -1.78 -4.61 9.39
C CYS A 29 -3.09 -4.76 8.61
N THR A 30 -3.13 -5.62 7.60
CA THR A 30 -4.36 -5.87 6.84
C THR A 30 -5.45 -6.46 7.74
N ILE A 31 -5.10 -7.43 8.58
CA ILE A 31 -6.03 -8.04 9.55
C ILE A 31 -6.48 -7.02 10.60
N SER A 32 -5.55 -6.24 11.15
CA SER A 32 -5.89 -5.24 12.17
C SER A 32 -6.77 -4.12 11.63
N LEU A 33 -6.49 -3.57 10.44
CA LEU A 33 -7.34 -2.57 9.80
C LEU A 33 -8.71 -3.14 9.40
N GLY A 34 -8.75 -4.38 8.90
CA GLY A 34 -9.99 -5.05 8.51
C GLY A 34 -10.92 -5.28 9.69
N SER A 35 -10.39 -5.91 10.75
CA SER A 35 -11.13 -6.16 11.99
C SER A 35 -11.64 -4.87 12.63
N LEU A 36 -10.79 -3.86 12.77
CA LEU A 36 -11.15 -2.56 13.33
C LEU A 36 -12.23 -1.86 12.48
N GLY A 37 -12.10 -1.93 11.15
CA GLY A 37 -13.08 -1.38 10.21
C GLY A 37 -14.46 -2.02 10.37
N ILE A 38 -14.53 -3.34 10.49
CA ILE A 38 -15.78 -4.09 10.70
C ILE A 38 -16.40 -3.75 12.06
N CYS A 39 -15.60 -3.64 13.12
CA CYS A 39 -16.09 -3.24 14.44
C CYS A 39 -16.73 -1.83 14.40
N PHE A 40 -16.07 -0.86 13.75
CA PHE A 40 -16.64 0.49 13.61
C PHE A 40 -17.90 0.52 12.75
N MET A 41 -17.99 -0.30 11.70
CA MET A 41 -19.23 -0.44 10.93
C MET A 41 -20.39 -0.94 11.80
N PHE A 42 -20.13 -1.99 12.59
CA PHE A 42 -21.15 -2.62 13.41
C PHE A 42 -21.60 -1.71 14.57
N GLU A 43 -20.66 -1.14 15.32
CA GLU A 43 -20.98 -0.14 16.36
C GLU A 43 -21.69 1.08 15.77
N GLY A 44 -21.24 1.59 14.62
CA GLY A 44 -21.87 2.72 13.94
C GLY A 44 -23.32 2.44 13.56
N PHE A 45 -23.61 1.24 13.05
CA PHE A 45 -24.97 0.82 12.73
C PHE A 45 -25.85 0.70 13.98
N LEU A 46 -25.34 0.13 15.07
CA LEU A 46 -26.06 0.06 16.35
C LEU A 46 -26.36 1.45 16.91
N ILE A 47 -25.40 2.37 16.87
CA ILE A 47 -25.59 3.76 17.32
C ILE A 47 -26.60 4.49 16.43
N MET A 48 -26.66 4.18 15.14
CA MET A 48 -27.62 4.79 14.22
C MET A 48 -29.07 4.39 14.53
N ILE A 49 -29.30 3.15 15.01
CA ILE A 49 -30.64 2.63 15.33
C ILE A 49 -31.04 2.93 16.78
N MET A 50 -30.14 2.67 17.73
CA MET A 50 -30.43 2.67 19.17
C MET A 50 -29.80 3.86 19.90
N GLY A 51 -28.93 4.61 19.22
CA GLY A 51 -28.14 5.66 19.85
C GLY A 51 -28.84 7.02 19.88
N PRO A 52 -28.27 7.97 20.61
CA PRO A 52 -28.85 9.29 20.81
C PRO A 52 -28.75 10.19 19.56
N SER A 53 -27.95 9.81 18.57
CA SER A 53 -27.69 10.64 17.39
C SER A 53 -27.29 9.80 16.18
N ALA A 54 -28.13 9.79 15.15
CA ALA A 54 -27.86 9.08 13.89
C ALA A 54 -26.59 9.59 13.19
N VAL A 55 -26.25 10.87 13.35
CA VAL A 55 -25.03 11.48 12.78
C VAL A 55 -23.77 10.81 13.33
N VAL A 56 -23.72 10.55 14.64
CA VAL A 56 -22.57 9.88 15.28
C VAL A 56 -22.43 8.46 14.73
N GLY A 57 -23.55 7.73 14.60
CA GLY A 57 -23.55 6.40 13.99
C GLY A 57 -23.05 6.42 12.55
N ALA A 58 -23.52 7.36 11.73
CA ALA A 58 -23.08 7.53 10.35
C ALA A 58 -21.58 7.82 10.23
N LEU A 59 -21.02 8.65 11.11
CA LEU A 59 -19.58 8.93 11.15
C LEU A 59 -18.75 7.67 11.48
N TYR A 60 -19.23 6.84 12.41
CA TYR A 60 -18.58 5.56 12.74
C TYR A 60 -18.61 4.58 11.54
N VAL A 61 -19.73 4.49 10.84
CA VAL A 61 -19.86 3.71 9.60
C VAL A 61 -18.87 4.23 8.55
N LEU A 62 -18.83 5.54 8.30
CA LEU A 62 -17.89 6.13 7.35
C LEU A 62 -16.42 5.87 7.74
N LEU A 63 -16.10 5.93 9.04
CA LEU A 63 -14.78 5.60 9.55
C LEU A 63 -14.41 4.13 9.25
N GLY A 64 -15.34 3.19 9.47
CA GLY A 64 -15.15 1.78 9.12
C GLY A 64 -14.92 1.53 7.62
N ILE A 65 -15.71 2.18 6.75
CA ILE A 65 -15.49 2.16 5.29
C ILE A 65 -14.11 2.73 4.94
N SER A 66 -13.73 3.85 5.55
CA SER A 66 -12.44 4.49 5.25
C SER A 66 -11.25 3.60 5.64
N SER A 67 -11.32 2.91 6.78
CA SER A 67 -10.31 1.96 7.24
C SER A 67 -10.19 0.76 6.30
N THR A 68 -11.30 0.19 5.86
CA THR A 68 -11.29 -0.94 4.91
C THR A 68 -10.80 -0.53 3.52
N ARG A 69 -11.11 0.69 3.06
CA ARG A 69 -10.56 1.23 1.79
C ARG A 69 -9.03 1.31 1.79
N ARG A 70 -8.41 1.58 2.95
CA ARG A 70 -6.94 1.64 3.09
C ARG A 70 -6.26 0.28 2.89
N ILE A 71 -6.98 -0.84 2.97
CA ILE A 71 -6.44 -2.19 2.74
C ILE A 71 -6.09 -2.40 1.26
N ARG A 72 -6.86 -1.81 0.33
CA ARG A 72 -6.66 -2.00 -1.11
C ARG A 72 -5.27 -1.56 -1.60
N PRO A 73 -4.78 -0.35 -1.26
CA PRO A 73 -3.41 0.05 -1.60
C PRO A 73 -2.34 -0.87 -0.99
N LEU A 74 -2.51 -1.27 0.28
CA LEU A 74 -1.59 -2.15 1.01
C LEU A 74 -1.44 -3.53 0.37
N ASN A 75 -2.50 -4.04 -0.26
CA ASN A 75 -2.50 -5.35 -0.92
C ASN A 75 -2.25 -5.28 -2.44
N SER A 76 -1.92 -4.10 -2.97
CA SER A 76 -1.55 -3.99 -4.38
C SER A 76 -0.24 -4.75 -4.64
N ALA A 77 -0.17 -5.43 -5.79
CA ALA A 77 1.02 -6.20 -6.18
C ALA A 77 2.27 -5.29 -6.19
N SER A 78 2.15 -4.08 -6.75
CA SER A 78 3.23 -3.09 -6.79
C SER A 78 3.75 -2.71 -5.39
N PHE A 79 2.85 -2.47 -4.42
CA PHE A 79 3.26 -2.16 -3.05
C PHE A 79 3.93 -3.35 -2.36
N ARG A 80 3.42 -4.57 -2.57
CA ARG A 80 4.01 -5.78 -1.98
C ARG A 80 5.40 -6.09 -2.53
N THR A 81 5.60 -5.95 -3.85
CA THR A 81 6.90 -6.15 -4.50
C THR A 81 7.93 -5.12 -4.00
N TRP A 82 7.55 -3.84 -3.92
CA TRP A 82 8.41 -2.80 -3.33
C TRP A 82 8.70 -3.07 -1.84
N PHE A 83 7.69 -3.48 -1.08
CA PHE A 83 7.82 -3.70 0.37
C PHE A 83 8.65 -4.92 0.72
N GLU A 84 8.50 -6.04 0.01
CA GLU A 84 9.28 -7.26 0.28
C GLU A 84 10.74 -7.12 -0.14
N GLY A 85 11.11 -6.08 -0.90
CA GLY A 85 12.45 -5.94 -1.45
C GLY A 85 12.82 -7.05 -2.45
N ARG A 86 11.90 -7.99 -2.71
CA ARG A 86 11.91 -8.85 -3.88
C ARG A 86 11.57 -7.94 -5.04
N SER A 87 12.60 -7.30 -5.59
CA SER A 87 12.59 -7.00 -7.01
C SER A 87 12.08 -8.27 -7.71
N SER A 88 10.99 -8.14 -8.45
CA SER A 88 10.54 -9.17 -9.37
C SER A 88 11.53 -9.22 -10.55
N ILE A 89 12.81 -9.51 -10.27
CA ILE A 89 13.82 -9.76 -11.30
C ILE A 89 13.42 -11.00 -12.13
N ASN A 90 12.56 -11.87 -11.61
CA ASN A 90 12.30 -13.17 -12.23
C ASN A 90 11.00 -13.32 -13.02
N ASP A 91 10.14 -12.30 -13.20
CA ASP A 91 8.85 -12.52 -13.90
C ASP A 91 8.39 -11.39 -14.82
N SER A 92 9.32 -10.58 -15.30
CA SER A 92 8.99 -9.46 -16.18
C SER A 92 9.92 -9.37 -17.39
N GLY A 93 10.40 -10.51 -17.92
CA GLY A 93 11.23 -10.54 -19.13
C GLY A 93 12.46 -9.63 -19.11
N LEU A 94 12.80 -9.13 -17.91
CA LEU A 94 13.89 -8.21 -17.63
C LEU A 94 15.13 -9.10 -17.54
N GLY A 95 16.16 -8.74 -18.30
CA GLY A 95 17.46 -9.37 -18.19
C GLY A 95 18.02 -9.23 -16.77
N ASP A 96 19.06 -10.00 -16.46
CA ASP A 96 19.87 -9.71 -15.28
C ASP A 96 20.19 -8.20 -15.25
N GLU A 97 20.23 -7.60 -14.06
CA GLU A 97 20.55 -6.17 -13.84
C GLU A 97 19.60 -5.11 -14.44
N GLU A 98 18.52 -5.48 -15.12
CA GLU A 98 17.52 -4.53 -15.61
C GLU A 98 16.50 -4.12 -14.53
N VAL A 99 16.16 -2.83 -14.52
CA VAL A 99 15.19 -2.20 -13.63
C VAL A 99 14.13 -1.48 -14.47
N MET A 100 12.87 -1.55 -14.03
CA MET A 100 11.79 -0.80 -14.65
C MET A 100 11.89 0.68 -14.24
N ALA A 101 12.06 1.57 -15.22
CA ALA A 101 12.09 3.02 -15.05
C ALA A 101 10.99 3.70 -15.87
N ILE A 102 10.70 4.96 -15.52
CA ILE A 102 9.74 5.80 -16.24
C ILE A 102 10.51 6.95 -16.86
N CYS A 103 10.31 7.19 -18.16
CA CYS A 103 10.94 8.34 -18.84
C CYS A 103 10.42 9.67 -18.25
N PRO A 104 11.30 10.63 -17.89
CA PRO A 104 10.90 11.91 -17.30
C PRO A 104 10.14 12.82 -18.28
N HIS A 105 10.28 12.61 -19.59
CA HIS A 105 9.68 13.46 -20.62
C HIS A 105 8.30 12.96 -21.10
N CYS A 106 8.14 11.66 -21.34
CA CYS A 106 6.91 11.11 -21.92
C CYS A 106 6.15 10.13 -21.01
N SER A 107 6.68 9.83 -19.82
CA SER A 107 6.11 8.83 -18.89
C SER A 107 5.98 7.41 -19.46
N SER A 108 6.69 7.09 -20.55
CA SER A 108 6.78 5.73 -21.06
C SER A 108 7.51 4.81 -20.07
N ILE A 109 7.10 3.55 -20.02
CA ILE A 109 7.70 2.50 -19.17
C ILE A 109 8.85 1.87 -19.95
N LEU A 110 10.06 1.90 -19.37
CA LEU A 110 11.27 1.32 -19.96
C LEU A 110 11.89 0.29 -19.01
N ALA A 111 12.51 -0.73 -19.61
CA ALA A 111 13.50 -1.58 -18.96
C ALA A 111 14.88 -0.96 -19.19
N VAL A 112 15.60 -0.61 -18.12
CA VAL A 112 16.92 0.03 -18.19
C VAL A 112 17.90 -0.64 -17.25
N ILE A 113 19.18 -0.71 -17.60
CA ILE A 113 20.24 -1.15 -16.70
C ILE A 113 20.95 0.10 -16.16
N PRO A 114 20.73 0.51 -14.89
CA PRO A 114 21.25 1.78 -14.38
C PRO A 114 22.78 1.90 -14.41
N SER A 115 23.51 0.78 -14.37
CA SER A 115 24.97 0.72 -14.46
C SER A 115 25.52 0.99 -15.86
N LEU A 116 24.68 0.87 -16.90
CA LEU A 116 25.02 1.05 -18.31
C LEU A 116 24.45 2.35 -18.90
N LEU A 117 23.70 3.13 -18.12
CA LEU A 117 23.15 4.41 -18.57
C LEU A 117 24.24 5.48 -18.66
N ASP A 118 24.33 6.13 -19.82
CA ASP A 118 25.22 7.28 -20.07
C ASP A 118 24.40 8.53 -20.41
N GLU A 119 25.03 9.71 -20.34
CA GLU A 119 24.40 11.01 -20.63
C GLU A 119 23.86 11.12 -22.07
N SER A 120 24.35 10.26 -22.97
CA SER A 120 23.91 10.17 -24.37
C SER A 120 22.65 9.33 -24.57
N ASP A 121 22.15 8.62 -23.56
CA ASP A 121 21.02 7.70 -23.73
C ASP A 121 19.69 8.44 -23.83
N ALA A 122 19.00 8.21 -24.95
CA ALA A 122 17.72 8.81 -25.28
C ALA A 122 16.57 7.80 -25.22
N CYS A 123 15.39 8.29 -24.88
CA CYS A 123 14.17 7.49 -24.88
C CYS A 123 13.74 7.14 -26.32
N PRO A 124 13.50 5.87 -26.68
CA PRO A 124 13.11 5.49 -28.04
C PRO A 124 11.72 6.02 -28.46
N GLU A 125 10.88 6.43 -27.50
CA GLU A 125 9.53 6.92 -27.76
C GLU A 125 9.48 8.44 -27.98
N CYS A 126 10.36 9.21 -27.33
CA CYS A 126 10.29 10.67 -27.34
C CYS A 126 11.62 11.38 -27.61
N ASP A 127 12.70 10.63 -27.78
CA ASP A 127 14.07 11.11 -28.01
C ASP A 127 14.60 12.05 -26.91
N GLY A 128 13.95 12.07 -25.74
CA GLY A 128 14.37 12.83 -24.58
C GLY A 128 15.46 12.10 -23.79
N ASN A 129 16.42 12.83 -23.25
CA ASN A 129 17.50 12.28 -22.42
C ASN A 129 16.94 11.54 -21.20
N LEU A 130 17.51 10.37 -20.93
CA LEU A 130 17.15 9.55 -19.77
C LEU A 130 17.93 9.94 -18.51
N VAL A 131 19.10 10.57 -18.70
CA VAL A 131 19.96 11.12 -17.65
C VAL A 131 19.93 12.64 -17.76
N LEU A 132 19.63 13.32 -16.64
CA LEU A 132 19.55 14.78 -16.51
C LEU A 132 20.78 15.34 -15.78
#